data_AF-A0A6N8HRF1-F1
#
_entry.id   AF-A0A6N8HRF1-F1
#
_cell.length_a   1.000
_cell.length_b   1.000
_cell.length_c   1.000
_cell.angle_alpha   90.00
_cell.angle_beta   90.00
_cell.angle_gamma   90.00
#
_symmetry.space_group_name_H-M   'P 1'
#
loop_
_entity.id
_entity.type
_entity.pdbx_description
1 polymer ?
#
loop_
_entity_poly.entity_id
_entity_poly.type
_entity_poly.pdbx_seq_one_letter_code
_entity_poly.pdbx_strand_id
1 'polypeptide(L)'
;MSYGQVARVAGSPKGARQVVRVLHSMSQKYDLPWHRIVNREGQIVLQDEEAAQKQRALLEQEDVSVNSLGRVNMSEYQYQPDFHVLDDDAFL
;
A
#
# COMPACT_ATOMS: atom_id res chain seq x y z
N MET A 1 -2.47 3.10 -1.02
CA MET A 1 -3.06 1.91 -1.69
C MET A 1 -3.29 0.81 -0.68
N SER A 2 -4.11 -0.20 -0.99
CA SER A 2 -4.19 -1.43 -0.18
C SER A 2 -3.31 -2.56 -0.74
N TYR A 3 -2.92 -3.52 0.12
CA TYR A 3 -2.20 -4.73 -0.32
C TYR A 3 -2.90 -5.48 -1.46
N GLY A 4 -4.23 -5.54 -1.43
CA GLY A 4 -5.03 -6.17 -2.48
C GLY A 4 -5.01 -5.39 -3.80
N GLN A 5 -5.00 -4.06 -3.74
CA GLN A 5 -4.85 -3.24 -4.95
C GLN A 5 -3.48 -3.46 -5.59
N VAL A 6 -2.40 -3.46 -4.81
CA VAL A 6 -1.05 -3.73 -5.34
C VAL A 6 -1.02 -5.09 -6.02
N ALA A 7 -1.58 -6.12 -5.37
CA ALA A 7 -1.63 -7.47 -5.93
C ALA A 7 -2.43 -7.53 -7.25
N ARG A 8 -3.58 -6.84 -7.31
CA ARG A 8 -4.40 -6.75 -8.53
C ARG A 8 -3.66 -6.06 -9.67
N VAL A 9 -3.04 -4.90 -9.40
CA VAL A 9 -2.28 -4.14 -10.41
C VAL A 9 -1.09 -4.94 -10.92
N ALA A 10 -0.46 -5.75 -10.05
CA ALA A 10 0.63 -6.65 -10.42
C ALA A 10 0.17 -7.92 -11.16
N GLY A 11 -1.11 -8.05 -11.56
CA GLY A 11 -1.63 -9.21 -12.28
C GLY A 11 -1.90 -10.45 -11.41
N SER A 12 -1.86 -10.33 -10.08
CA SER A 12 -2.15 -11.42 -9.14
C SER A 12 -3.21 -11.00 -8.11
N PRO A 13 -4.51 -10.98 -8.46
CA PRO A 13 -5.58 -10.43 -7.62
C PRO A 13 -5.73 -11.07 -6.22
N LYS A 14 -5.19 -12.28 -6.02
CA LYS A 14 -5.20 -13.00 -4.73
C LYS A 14 -3.85 -12.93 -4.00
N GLY A 15 -2.92 -12.12 -4.49
CA GLY A 15 -1.53 -12.10 -4.07
C GLY A 15 -1.18 -11.17 -2.91
N ALA A 16 -2.15 -10.66 -2.17
CA ALA A 16 -1.92 -9.67 -1.09
C ALA A 16 -0.88 -10.16 -0.04
N ARG A 17 -0.90 -11.45 0.31
CA ARG A 17 0.10 -12.02 1.23
C ARG A 17 1.51 -12.04 0.63
N GLN A 18 1.65 -12.20 -0.68
CA GLN A 18 2.95 -12.08 -1.33
C GLN A 18 3.45 -10.63 -1.27
N VAL A 19 2.58 -9.64 -1.49
CA VAL A 19 2.92 -8.22 -1.34
C VAL A 19 3.46 -7.94 0.08
N VAL A 20 2.77 -8.41 1.12
CA VAL A 20 3.23 -8.27 2.51
C VAL A 20 4.62 -8.88 2.70
N ARG A 21 4.86 -10.10 2.21
CA ARG A 21 6.16 -10.77 2.32
C ARG A 21 7.27 -10.01 1.59
N VAL A 22 6.99 -9.49 0.40
CA VAL A 22 7.94 -8.66 -0.36
C VAL A 22 8.26 -7.40 0.42
N LEU A 23 7.27 -6.64 0.88
CA LEU A 23 7.51 -5.42 1.66
C LEU A 23 8.31 -5.72 2.93
N HIS A 24 7.99 -6.77 3.66
CA HIS A 24 8.76 -7.15 4.85
C HIS A 24 10.23 -7.49 4.53
N SER A 25 10.49 -8.24 3.45
CA SER A 25 11.83 -8.75 3.14
C SER A 25 12.69 -7.82 2.29
N MET A 26 12.07 -6.89 1.56
CA MET A 26 12.72 -6.12 0.50
C MET A 26 12.70 -4.61 0.72
N SER A 27 11.87 -4.08 1.64
CA SER A 27 11.74 -2.61 1.80
C SER A 27 13.03 -1.94 2.19
N GLN A 28 13.77 -2.48 3.15
CA GLN A 28 15.06 -1.90 3.54
C GLN A 28 16.11 -2.01 2.42
N LYS A 29 16.10 -3.14 1.69
CA LYS A 29 17.10 -3.42 0.65
C LYS A 29 16.94 -2.51 -0.57
N TYR A 30 15.70 -2.20 -0.94
CA TYR A 30 15.37 -1.45 -2.16
C TYR A 30 14.70 -0.10 -1.89
N ASP A 31 14.73 0.36 -0.63
CA ASP A 31 14.10 1.60 -0.20
C ASP A 31 12.62 1.72 -0.64
N LEU A 32 11.86 0.63 -0.48
CA LEU A 32 10.46 0.61 -0.93
C LEU A 32 9.60 1.49 -0.01
N PRO A 33 8.65 2.29 -0.56
CA PRO A 33 7.75 3.15 0.22
C PRO A 33 6.61 2.33 0.85
N TRP A 34 6.98 1.39 1.72
CA TRP A 34 6.07 0.43 2.34
C TRP A 34 4.98 1.11 3.18
N HIS A 35 5.26 2.29 3.74
CA HIS A 35 4.33 3.04 4.59
C HIS A 35 3.07 3.47 3.85
N ARG A 36 3.11 3.59 2.51
CA ARG A 36 1.96 3.94 1.66
C ARG A 36 0.93 2.80 1.48
N ILE A 37 1.24 1.61 1.99
CA ILE A 37 0.40 0.42 1.84
C ILE A 37 -0.26 0.07 3.17
N VAL A 38 -1.59 0.10 3.18
CA VAL A 38 -2.45 -0.21 4.33
C VAL A 38 -3.39 -1.37 4.01
N ASN A 39 -4.16 -1.84 4.99
CA ASN A 39 -5.18 -2.85 4.70
C ASN A 39 -6.35 -2.26 3.87
N ARG A 40 -7.33 -3.10 3.51
CA ARG A 40 -8.47 -2.65 2.69
C ARG A 40 -9.38 -1.65 3.42
N GLU A 41 -9.36 -1.64 4.75
CA GLU A 41 -10.08 -0.71 5.61
C GLU A 41 -9.31 0.61 5.87
N GLY A 42 -8.13 0.78 5.28
CA GLY A 42 -7.27 1.95 5.50
C GLY A 42 -6.48 1.95 6.81
N GLN A 43 -6.45 0.82 7.52
CA GLN A 43 -5.83 0.68 8.83
C GLN A 43 -4.36 0.26 8.74
N ILE A 44 -3.54 0.86 9.61
CA ILE A 44 -2.19 0.40 9.94
C ILE A 44 -2.31 -0.86 10.79
N VAL A 45 -1.83 -2.00 10.28
CA VAL A 45 -2.00 -3.35 10.88
C VAL A 45 -0.69 -4.01 11.28
N LEU A 46 0.29 -3.21 11.69
CA LEU A 46 1.57 -3.71 12.20
C LEU A 46 1.43 -4.14 13.66
N GLN A 47 2.02 -5.30 13.99
CA GLN A 47 2.03 -5.82 15.37
C GLN A 47 3.07 -5.13 16.25
N ASP A 48 4.14 -4.65 15.63
CA ASP A 48 5.19 -3.89 16.28
C ASP A 48 4.77 -2.42 16.40
N GLU A 49 4.75 -1.90 17.63
CA GLU A 49 4.27 -0.55 17.92
C GLU A 49 5.19 0.53 17.34
N GLU A 50 6.51 0.33 17.39
CA GLU A 50 7.48 1.27 16.83
C GLU A 50 7.32 1.38 15.31
N ALA A 51 7.16 0.23 14.63
CA ALA A 51 6.92 0.19 13.20
C ALA A 51 5.57 0.83 12.84
N ALA A 52 4.51 0.64 13.64
CA ALA A 52 3.23 1.29 13.44
C ALA A 52 3.33 2.82 13.57
N GLN A 53 4.03 3.31 14.59
CA GLN A 53 4.28 4.75 14.77
C GLN A 53 5.14 5.32 13.64
N LYS A 54 6.15 4.58 13.20
CA LYS A 54 6.97 4.97 12.04
C LYS A 54 6.14 5.07 10.77
N GLN A 55 5.25 4.11 10.51
CA GLN A 55 4.35 4.17 9.36
C GLN A 55 3.47 5.41 9.42
N ARG A 56 2.89 5.70 10.59
CA ARG A 56 2.06 6.89 10.82
C ARG A 56 2.84 8.17 10.53
N ALA A 57 4.04 8.32 11.11
CA ALA A 57 4.85 9.51 10.93
C ALA A 57 5.24 9.73 9.46
N LEU A 58 5.58 8.66 8.73
CA LEU A 58 5.90 8.74 7.30
C LEU A 58 4.68 9.13 6.44
N LEU A 59 3.48 8.66 6.79
CA LEU A 59 2.25 9.07 6.12
C LEU A 59 1.93 10.55 6.39
N GLU A 60 2.05 10.98 7.65
CA GLU A 60 1.82 12.38 8.04
C GLU A 60 2.84 13.33 7.40
N GLN A 61 4.09 12.89 7.17
CA GLN A 61 5.10 13.63 6.41
C GLN A 61 4.75 13.80 4.92
N GLU A 62 3.88 12.95 4.38
CA GLU A 62 3.35 13.04 3.02
C GLU A 62 1.96 13.70 2.99
N ASP A 63 1.59 14.43 4.04
CA ASP A 63 0.29 15.09 4.22
C ASP A 63 -0.91 14.12 4.22
N VAL A 64 -0.68 12.84 4.53
CA VAL A 64 -1.73 11.83 4.66
C VAL A 64 -2.18 11.76 6.11
N SER A 65 -3.40 12.24 6.38
CA SER A 65 -3.98 12.23 7.72
C SER A 65 -4.30 10.82 8.22
N VAL A 66 -3.77 10.47 9.41
CA VAL A 66 -4.07 9.23 10.13
C VAL A 66 -4.84 9.56 11.40
N ASN A 67 -6.03 8.98 11.58
CA ASN A 67 -6.83 9.26 12.77
C ASN A 67 -6.28 8.57 14.05
N SER A 68 -6.91 8.82 15.20
CA SER A 68 -6.52 8.23 16.49
C SER A 68 -6.65 6.70 16.53
N LEU A 69 -7.44 6.11 15.63
CA LEU A 69 -7.61 4.65 15.48
C LEU A 69 -6.62 4.04 14.49
N GLY A 70 -5.62 4.81 14.00
CA GLY A 70 -4.63 4.34 13.05
C GLY A 70 -5.19 4.07 11.65
N ARG A 71 -6.23 4.82 11.24
CA ARG A 71 -6.87 4.68 9.93
C ARG A 71 -6.67 5.91 9.06
N VAL A 72 -6.39 5.65 7.78
CA VAL A 72 -6.35 6.61 6.69
C VAL A 72 -7.72 6.69 6.02
N ASN A 73 -8.14 7.89 5.63
CA ASN A 73 -9.36 8.07 4.85
C ASN A 73 -9.16 7.56 3.41
N MET A 74 -9.58 6.33 3.13
CA MET A 74 -9.36 5.72 1.82
C MET A 74 -10.15 6.41 0.69
N SER A 75 -11.27 7.09 0.96
CA SER A 75 -11.98 7.81 -0.11
C SER A 75 -11.20 9.03 -0.62
N GLU A 76 -10.26 9.54 0.19
CA GLU A 76 -9.45 10.72 -0.12
C GLU A 76 -8.07 10.34 -0.65
N TYR A 77 -7.39 9.38 0.00
CA TYR A 77 -5.98 9.07 -0.29
C TYR A 77 -5.77 7.80 -1.11
N GLN A 78 -6.81 7.02 -1.41
CA GLN A 78 -6.64 5.79 -2.17
C GLN A 78 -6.31 6.09 -3.63
N TYR A 79 -5.07 5.81 -4.00
CA TYR A 79 -4.65 5.79 -5.41
C TYR A 79 -5.54 4.87 -6.25
N GLN A 80 -6.06 5.40 -7.35
CA GLN A 80 -6.81 4.70 -8.37
C GLN A 80 -5.92 4.50 -9.59
N PRO A 81 -5.44 3.27 -9.86
CA PRO A 81 -4.68 2.99 -11.06
C PRO A 81 -5.56 3.21 -12.28
N ASP A 82 -5.05 3.94 -13.27
CA ASP A 82 -5.66 3.97 -14.59
C ASP A 82 -5.34 2.66 -15.32
N PHE A 83 -6.38 1.95 -15.76
CA PHE A 83 -6.23 0.68 -16.47
C PHE A 83 -6.24 0.85 -18.00
N HIS A 84 -6.30 2.10 -18.52
CA HIS A 84 -6.39 2.40 -19.95
C HIS A 84 -5.19 2.02 -20.84
N VAL A 85 -4.14 1.36 -20.34
CA VAL A 85 -2.89 1.14 -21.09
C VAL A 85 -2.55 -0.35 -21.31
N LEU A 86 -3.44 -1.29 -20.97
CA LEU A 86 -3.16 -2.72 -21.15
C LEU A 86 -4.13 -3.46 -22.10
N ASP A 87 -5.06 -2.74 -22.70
CA ASP A 87 -5.91 -3.22 -23.78
C ASP A 87 -5.60 -2.34 -25.01
N ASP A 88 -4.66 -2.76 -25.88
CA ASP A 88 -4.88 -2.78 -27.35
C ASP A 88 -3.63 -2.99 -28.26
N ASP A 89 -2.37 -2.72 -27.87
CA ASP A 89 -1.29 -2.63 -28.91
C ASP A 89 0.03 -3.40 -28.67
N ALA A 90 0.07 -4.49 -27.90
CA ALA A 90 1.35 -5.19 -27.61
C ALA A 90 1.53 -6.59 -28.22
N PHE A 91 0.66 -7.04 -29.14
CA PHE A 91 0.75 -8.36 -29.77
C PHE A 91 0.44 -8.39 -31.28
N LEU A 92 0.81 -7.33 -32.02
CA LEU A 92 0.96 -7.41 -33.48
C LEU A 92 2.44 -7.39 -33.87
#